data_AF-A0A238HE33-F1
#
_entry.id   AF-A0A238HE33-F1
#
_cell.length_a   1.000
_cell.length_b   1.000
_cell.length_c   1.000
_cell.angle_alpha   90.00
_cell.angle_beta   90.00
_cell.angle_gamma   90.00
#
_symmetry.space_group_name_H-M   'P 1'
#
loop_
_entity.id
_entity.type
_entity.pdbx_description
1 polymer ?
#
loop_
_entity_poly.entity_id
_entity_poly.type
_entity_poly.pdbx_seq_one_letter_code
_entity_poly.pdbx_strand_id
1 'polypeptide(L)' 'MSFQDIIRTAKEQNLLLGNWADWKQYRDMRTRTSHTCDEETAIAVVQGIEKFLAEAQFLQQKLQEKSCQ' A
#
# COMPACT_ATOMS: atom_id res chain seq x y z
N MET A 1 -5.71 5.37 17.08
CA MET A 1 -4.73 4.50 16.39
C MET A 1 -4.11 5.27 15.24
N SER A 2 -2.79 5.27 15.11
CA SER A 2 -2.12 5.89 13.95
C SER A 2 -2.22 4.98 12.72
N PHE A 3 -2.00 5.52 11.52
CA PHE A 3 -1.91 4.71 10.31
C PHE A 3 -0.80 3.65 10.41
N GLN A 4 0.33 4.01 11.03
CA GLN A 4 1.42 3.07 11.29
C GLN A 4 0.99 1.89 12.18
N ASP A 5 0.20 2.15 13.22
CA ASP A 5 -0.31 1.09 14.09
C ASP A 5 -1.25 0.14 13.35
N ILE A 6 -2.08 0.68 12.44
CA ILE A 6 -2.98 -0.12 11.60
C ILE A 6 -2.17 -1.05 10.69
N ILE A 7 -1.16 -0.53 10.00
CA ILE A 7 -0.31 -1.32 9.11
C ILE A 7 0.46 -2.40 9.89
N ARG A 8 1.01 -2.05 11.07
CA ARG A 8 1.71 -3.02 11.91
C ARG A 8 0.77 -4.15 12.37
N THR A 9 -0.42 -3.80 12.85
CA THR A 9 -1.44 -4.76 13.26
C THR A 9 -1.86 -5.68 12.10
N ALA A 10 -2.08 -5.13 10.91
CA ALA A 10 -2.43 -5.92 9.73
C ALA A 10 -1.30 -6.87 9.30
N LYS A 11 -0.04 -6.42 9.40
CA LYS A 11 1.12 -7.28 9.15
C LYS A 11 1.24 -8.41 10.17
N GLU A 12 1.02 -8.13 11.45
CA GLU A 12 1.00 -9.15 12.52
C GLU A 12 -0.09 -10.20 12.29
N GLN A 13 -1.20 -9.82 11.67
CA GLN A 13 -2.29 -10.71 11.26
C GLN A 13 -2.03 -11.41 9.92
N ASN A 14 -0.84 -11.27 9.33
CA ASN A 14 -0.46 -11.81 8.01
C ASN A 14 -1.40 -11.37 6.87
N LEU A 15 -1.96 -10.16 6.98
CA LEU A 15 -2.83 -9.58 5.95
C LEU A 15 -2.06 -8.81 4.87
N LEU A 16 -0.76 -8.54 5.09
CA LEU A 16 0.09 -7.72 4.24
C LEU A 16 1.36 -8.47 3.84
N LEU A 17 1.80 -8.32 2.59
CA LEU A 17 3.11 -8.79 2.12
C LEU A 17 4.22 -7.84 2.59
N GLY A 18 3.99 -6.53 2.44
CA GLY A 18 4.91 -5.47 2.76
C GLY A 18 4.94 -5.09 4.24
N ASN A 19 5.78 -4.14 4.59
CA ASN A 19 5.92 -3.59 5.93
C ASN A 19 5.54 -2.11 5.99
N TRP A 20 5.69 -1.50 7.16
CA TRP A 20 5.40 -0.08 7.35
C TRP A 20 6.12 0.83 6.34
N ALA A 21 7.37 0.55 5.98
CA ALA A 21 8.13 1.36 5.03
C ALA A 21 7.48 1.36 3.63
N ASP A 22 7.02 0.19 3.15
CA ASP A 22 6.34 0.06 1.86
C ASP A 22 5.03 0.87 1.86
N TRP A 23 4.22 0.72 2.90
CA TRP A 23 2.95 1.44 3.04
C TRP A 23 3.11 2.95 3.25
N LYS A 24 4.19 3.38 3.90
CA LYS A 24 4.57 4.79 3.98
C LYS A 24 4.92 5.34 2.60
N GLN A 25 5.66 4.59 1.80
CA GLN A 25 6.02 4.97 0.42
C GLN A 25 4.77 5.08 -0.48
N TYR A 26 3.85 4.11 -0.43
CA TYR A 26 2.59 4.18 -1.19
C TYR A 26 1.75 5.41 -0.82
N ARG A 27 1.73 5.77 0.47
CA ARG A 27 1.03 6.96 0.95
C ARG A 27 1.68 8.26 0.47
N ASP A 28 3.01 8.31 0.47
CA ASP A 28 3.78 9.45 -0.04
C ASP A 28 3.52 9.64 -1.54
N MET A 29 3.61 8.56 -2.32
CA MET A 29 3.29 8.54 -3.76
C MET A 29 1.88 9.09 -4.03
N ARG A 30 0.86 8.64 -3.28
CA ARG A 30 -0.52 9.17 -3.39
C ARG A 30 -0.63 10.66 -3.09
N THR A 31 0.25 11.19 -2.25
CA THR A 31 0.23 12.63 -1.92
C THR A 31 0.86 13.45 -3.04
N ARG A 32 1.86 12.88 -3.73
CA ARG A 32 2.55 13.49 -4.86
C ARG A 32 1.74 13.47 -6.16
N THR A 33 0.78 12.55 -6.34
CA THR A 33 -0.10 12.53 -7.52
C THR A 33 -0.97 13.78 -7.66
N SER A 34 -1.23 14.52 -6.58
CA SER A 34 -1.96 15.80 -6.60
C SER A 34 -1.13 17.01 -7.08
N HIS A 35 0.19 16.86 -7.22
CA HIS A 35 1.13 17.90 -7.68
C HIS A 35 1.74 17.56 -9.04
N THR A 36 0.99 16.86 -9.90
CA THR A 36 1.42 16.33 -11.20
C THR A 36 1.62 17.42 -12.27
N CYS A 37 2.64 18.26 -12.07
CA CYS A 37 3.28 19.04 -13.14
C CYS A 37 4.74 18.60 -13.35
N ASP A 38 5.10 17.38 -12.93
CA ASP A 38 6.48 16.91 -12.86
C ASP A 38 6.58 15.47 -13.41
N GLU A 39 7.19 15.33 -14.59
CA GLU A 39 7.26 14.08 -15.38
C GLU A 39 8.07 12.99 -14.65
N GLU A 40 9.09 13.38 -13.89
CA GLU A 40 9.89 12.48 -13.05
C GLU A 40 9.03 11.87 -11.93
N THR A 41 8.13 12.66 -11.35
CA THR A 41 7.16 12.17 -10.35
C THR A 41 6.17 11.17 -10.97
N ALA A 42 5.75 11.37 -12.23
CA ALA A 42 4.87 10.42 -12.92
C ALA A 42 5.54 9.05 -13.13
N ILE A 43 6.81 9.02 -13.56
CA ILE A 43 7.56 7.77 -13.74
C ILE A 43 7.74 7.04 -12.40
N ALA A 44 8.14 7.76 -11.36
CA ALA A 44 8.30 7.18 -10.02
C ALA A 44 6.98 6.61 -9.46
N VAL A 45 5.86 7.28 -9.73
CA VAL A 45 4.53 6.77 -9.36
C VAL A 45 4.23 5.48 -10.11
N VAL A 46 4.40 5.46 -11.44
CA VAL A 46 4.10 4.29 -12.28
C VAL A 46 4.92 3.06 -11.87
N GLN A 47 6.21 3.22 -11.57
CA GLN A 47 7.05 2.12 -11.11
C GLN A 47 6.61 1.51 -9.77
N GLY A 48 5.96 2.29 -8.90
CA GLY A 48 5.42 1.77 -7.64
C GLY A 48 4.03 1.16 -7.76
N ILE A 49 3.32 1.34 -8.88
CA ILE A 49 1.98 0.79 -9.10
C ILE A 49 2.01 -0.74 -9.08
N GLU A 50 2.99 -1.38 -9.74
CA GLU A 50 3.04 -2.84 -9.83
C GLU A 50 3.15 -3.51 -8.46
N LYS A 51 4.06 -3.00 -7.61
CA LYS A 51 4.20 -3.49 -6.22
C LYS A 51 2.96 -3.20 -5.37
N PHE A 52 2.38 -2.01 -5.52
CA PHE A 52 1.16 -1.65 -4.80
C PHE A 52 -0.03 -2.52 -5.21
N LEU A 53 -0.17 -2.83 -6.51
CA LEU A 53 -1.24 -3.65 -7.03
C LEU A 53 -1.19 -5.08 -6.46
N ALA A 54 0.00 -5.69 -6.45
CA ALA A 54 0.21 -7.00 -5.86
C ALA A 54 -0.14 -7.02 -4.36
N GLU A 55 0.28 -6.00 -3.62
CA GLU A 55 -0.06 -5.84 -2.21
C GLU A 55 -1.58 -5.67 -1.97
N ALA A 56 -2.24 -4.84 -2.78
CA ALA A 56 -3.67 -4.60 -2.68
C ALA A 56 -4.50 -5.86 -3.00
N GLN A 57 -4.09 -6.63 -4.01
CA GLN A 57 -4.71 -7.91 -4.36
C GLN A 57 -4.57 -8.93 -3.23
N PHE A 58 -3.36 -9.05 -2.66
CA PHE A 58 -3.13 -9.95 -1.54
C PHE A 58 -3.97 -9.58 -0.31
N LEU A 59 -4.01 -8.30 0.05
CA LEU A 59 -4.83 -7.81 1.15
C LEU A 59 -6.32 -8.11 0.91
N GLN A 60 -6.83 -7.85 -0.29
CA GLN A 60 -8.22 -8.16 -0.65
C GLN A 60 -8.52 -9.65 -0.47
N GLN A 61 -7.65 -10.53 -0.99
CA GLN A 61 -7.81 -11.97 -0.87
C GLN A 61 -7.85 -12.40 0.61
N LYS A 62 -6.91 -11.91 1.42
CA LYS A 62 -6.83 -12.25 2.85
C LYS A 62 -8.05 -11.78 3.64
N LEU A 63 -8.59 -10.60 3.32
CA LEU A 63 -9.81 -10.09 3.93
C LEU A 63 -11.03 -10.92 3.52
N GLN A 64 -11.12 -11.32 2.25
CA GLN A 64 -12.20 -12.20 1.76
C GLN A 64 -12.17 -13.56 2.46
N GLU A 65 -10.99 -14.19 2.55
CA GLU A 65 -10.78 -15.46 3.27
C GLU A 65 -11.27 -15.38 4.72
N LYS A 66 -10.95 -14.28 5.43
CA LYS A 66 -11.39 -14.08 6.82
C LYS A 66 -12.86 -13.73 6.97
N SER A 67 -13.47 -13.04 6.00
CA SER A 67 -14.88 -12.63 6.06
C SER A 67 -15.86 -13.77 5.76
N CYS A 68 -15.38 -14.85 5.16
CA CYS A 68 -16.17 -16.05 4.87
C CYS A 68 -16.05 -17.13 5.97
N GLN A 69 -15.33 -16.83 7.06
CA GLN A 69 -15.05 -17.71 8.20
C GLN A 69 -15.78 -17.23 9.46
#